data_AF-A0A3Q3J8C3-F1
#
_entry.id   AF-A0A3Q3J8C3-F1
#
_cell.length_a   1.000
_cell.length_b   1.000
_cell.length_c   1.000
_cell.angle_alpha   90.00
_cell.angle_beta   90.00
_cell.angle_gamma   90.00
#
_symmetry.space_group_name_H-M   'P 1'
#
loop_
_entity.id
_entity.type
_entity.pdbx_description
1 polymer ?
#
loop_
_entity_poly.entity_id
_entity_poly.type
_entity_poly.pdbx_seq_one_letter_code
_entity_poly.pdbx_strand_id
1 'polypeptide(L)'
;SRSSSLTCRYRRRAPTSQVDENLFGSPNPKNQAEESVQIITKDLIRNLIPGTDPSGESIILPSAEFERITSAAQVLTKEEKEALKEAKTADERKHQLYVADLSRQENHALTELELEARDRVQHLVERASALRMEQEEEVKKLNKLILGAQCQATRDAQIQEKKQIQMEMLEEEKRLDAMMEVERRKALETVEQIAELHKQQRIQIQQRLEEKHLQDELKAQEREHLLESQERMNLEDLKALEKKKEELQHLQEEIMRINAETVRAKEQRREEEKLADMRDMEYIQKKLLQEREAEYEAEQRRIKKEKELEIARLRARQERAKDYKAEQDELRARRNQEIADRQWRRKEKELAAKRAQEQAMLKAYRLEQVHHKEKLLSIEAGREKATFESVLVQQEAIIKQKEEEEKQRQKALHYSDAIRQQMKERELSAIAKRRETFEEADRLIEEARQRRVRLEEIKEKKLKELATGLSEKYCSEVE
;
A
#
# COMPACT_ATOMS: atom_id res chain seq x y z
N SER A 1 -7.11 -25.57 1.71
CA SER A 1 -6.99 -27.03 1.83
C SER A 1 -7.65 -27.49 3.12
N ARG A 2 -8.80 -28.16 3.03
CA ARG A 2 -9.35 -29.13 4.01
C ARG A 2 -10.68 -29.63 3.46
N SER A 3 -10.60 -30.76 2.76
CA SER A 3 -11.72 -31.58 2.30
C SER A 3 -12.41 -32.24 3.50
N SER A 4 -13.74 -32.15 3.55
CA SER A 4 -14.58 -32.82 4.53
C SER A 4 -15.27 -34.01 3.87
N SER A 5 -14.69 -35.20 4.00
CA SER A 5 -15.32 -36.47 3.64
C SER A 5 -16.08 -37.03 4.86
N LEU A 6 -17.40 -36.85 4.87
CA LEU A 6 -18.29 -37.46 5.86
C LEU A 6 -18.47 -38.94 5.53
N THR A 7 -17.68 -39.79 6.19
CA THR A 7 -17.92 -41.23 6.23
C THR A 7 -18.87 -41.54 7.38
N CYS A 8 -20.07 -42.01 7.03
CA CYS A 8 -21.06 -42.49 7.99
C CYS A 8 -20.54 -43.78 8.63
N ARG A 9 -19.94 -43.65 9.82
CA ARG A 9 -19.60 -44.79 10.70
C ARG A 9 -20.68 -44.92 11.76
N TYR A 10 -21.42 -46.01 11.73
CA TYR A 10 -22.23 -46.44 12.87
C TYR A 10 -21.31 -46.63 14.07
N ARG A 11 -21.53 -45.82 15.11
CA ARG A 11 -20.81 -45.87 16.37
C ARG A 11 -21.58 -46.79 17.32
N ARG A 12 -21.00 -47.93 17.67
CA ARG A 12 -21.50 -48.81 18.73
C ARG A 12 -21.39 -48.05 20.06
N ARG A 13 -22.52 -47.52 20.55
CA ARG A 13 -22.61 -46.86 21.86
C ARG A 13 -22.85 -47.96 22.91
N ALA A 14 -21.79 -48.33 23.62
CA ALA A 14 -21.73 -49.30 24.73
C ALA A 14 -21.81 -50.81 24.35
N PRO A 15 -21.01 -51.68 25.03
CA PRO A 15 -21.07 -53.13 24.89
C PRO A 15 -22.12 -53.78 25.80
N THR A 16 -22.76 -53.02 26.70
CA THR A 16 -23.74 -53.52 27.68
C THR A 16 -24.93 -52.58 27.76
N SER A 17 -26.13 -53.10 27.53
CA SER A 17 -27.40 -52.41 27.78
C SER A 17 -27.70 -52.49 29.27
N GLN A 18 -27.45 -51.42 30.03
CA GLN A 18 -28.13 -51.22 31.31
C GLN A 18 -29.49 -50.61 30.99
N VAL A 19 -30.45 -51.49 30.73
CA VAL A 19 -31.88 -51.16 30.81
C VAL A 19 -32.24 -51.32 32.29
N ASP A 20 -32.86 -50.28 32.84
CA ASP A 20 -33.40 -50.29 34.19
C ASP A 20 -34.66 -51.20 34.18
N GLU A 21 -34.47 -52.49 34.48
CA GLU A 21 -35.51 -53.54 34.47
C GLU A 21 -36.61 -53.31 35.54
N ASN A 22 -36.48 -52.27 36.37
CA ASN A 22 -37.48 -51.91 37.38
C ASN A 22 -38.72 -51.19 36.82
N LEU A 23 -38.77 -50.92 35.50
CA LEU A 23 -39.91 -50.29 34.82
C LEU A 23 -40.88 -51.30 34.17
N PHE A 24 -40.52 -52.59 34.12
CA PHE A 24 -41.41 -53.67 33.70
C PHE A 24 -41.68 -54.59 34.89
N GLY A 25 -42.92 -54.58 35.37
CA GLY A 25 -43.33 -55.23 36.62
C GLY A 25 -42.85 -56.68 36.74
N SER A 26 -42.28 -57.00 37.90
CA SER A 26 -41.92 -58.36 38.30
C SER A 26 -43.16 -59.27 38.27
N PRO A 27 -43.14 -60.42 37.59
CA PRO A 27 -44.16 -61.44 37.80
C PRO A 27 -43.70 -62.40 38.90
N ASN A 28 -44.46 -62.52 39.99
CA ASN A 28 -44.53 -63.75 40.80
C ASN A 28 -45.61 -63.65 41.90
N PRO A 29 -46.14 -64.78 42.43
CA PRO A 29 -46.03 -66.17 41.99
C PRO A 29 -47.38 -66.91 41.85
N LYS A 30 -47.31 -68.06 41.19
CA LYS A 30 -48.40 -69.02 40.91
C LYS A 30 -48.92 -69.72 42.19
N ASN A 31 -50.20 -70.10 42.17
CA ASN A 31 -50.71 -71.21 42.98
C ASN A 31 -50.74 -72.51 42.16
N GLN A 32 -49.82 -73.40 42.55
CA GLN A 32 -49.93 -74.86 42.74
C GLN A 32 -50.51 -75.73 41.62
N ALA A 33 -49.61 -76.37 40.88
CA ALA A 33 -49.82 -77.70 40.31
C ALA A 33 -48.53 -78.52 40.54
N GLU A 34 -48.66 -79.56 41.37
CA GLU A 34 -47.79 -80.71 41.65
C GLU A 34 -46.35 -80.68 41.12
N GLU A 35 -45.37 -80.61 42.04
CA GLU A 35 -43.93 -80.67 41.76
C GLU A 35 -43.49 -82.11 41.42
N SER A 36 -42.97 -82.31 40.21
CA SER A 36 -42.20 -83.51 39.84
C SER A 36 -40.72 -83.14 39.76
N VAL A 37 -39.86 -83.90 40.45
CA VAL A 37 -38.41 -83.65 40.43
C VAL A 37 -37.78 -84.52 39.34
N GLN A 38 -37.19 -83.85 38.34
CA GLN A 38 -36.42 -84.49 37.26
C GLN A 38 -34.96 -84.63 37.66
N ILE A 39 -34.50 -85.87 37.83
CA ILE A 39 -33.10 -86.16 38.08
C ILE A 39 -32.47 -86.66 36.78
N ILE A 40 -31.45 -85.94 36.32
CA ILE A 40 -30.67 -86.29 35.12
C ILE A 40 -29.32 -86.84 35.58
N THR A 41 -29.10 -88.14 35.35
CA THR A 41 -27.77 -88.76 35.42
C THR A 41 -27.34 -89.20 34.01
N LYS A 42 -26.05 -89.45 33.80
CA LYS A 42 -25.46 -89.66 32.46
C LYS A 42 -26.15 -90.74 31.62
N ASP A 43 -26.84 -91.70 32.24
CA ASP A 43 -27.37 -92.86 31.54
C ASP A 43 -28.91 -93.01 31.52
N LEU A 44 -29.71 -92.18 32.22
CA LEU A 44 -31.20 -92.15 32.12
C LEU A 44 -31.83 -90.92 32.82
N ILE A 45 -32.96 -90.43 32.29
CA ILE A 45 -33.81 -89.39 32.92
C ILE A 45 -34.94 -90.09 33.68
N ARG A 46 -35.10 -89.82 34.99
CA ARG A 46 -36.20 -90.33 35.82
C ARG A 46 -37.06 -89.19 36.35
N ASN A 47 -38.38 -89.34 36.23
CA ASN A 47 -39.37 -88.47 36.86
C ASN A 47 -39.82 -89.15 38.18
N LEU A 48 -39.48 -88.55 39.32
CA LEU A 48 -39.94 -89.01 40.63
C LEU A 48 -41.04 -88.06 41.13
N ILE A 49 -42.18 -88.65 41.50
CA ILE A 49 -43.24 -87.97 42.27
C ILE A 49 -42.89 -88.21 43.74
N PRO A 50 -42.68 -87.17 44.56
CA PRO A 50 -42.44 -87.36 45.99
C PRO A 50 -43.69 -88.01 46.62
N GLY A 51 -43.55 -89.24 47.11
CA GLY A 51 -44.59 -89.87 47.92
C GLY A 51 -44.65 -89.17 49.29
N THR A 52 -45.84 -88.78 49.72
CA THR A 52 -46.10 -88.22 51.05
C THR A 52 -45.72 -89.24 52.13
N ASP A 53 -44.93 -88.80 53.12
CA ASP A 53 -44.50 -89.59 54.27
C ASP A 53 -45.70 -90.27 54.99
N PRO A 54 -45.68 -91.59 55.25
CA PRO A 54 -46.78 -92.27 55.93
C PRO A 54 -46.79 -92.09 57.46
N SER A 55 -45.98 -91.21 58.05
CA SER A 55 -45.87 -91.06 59.52
C SER A 55 -45.85 -89.64 60.11
N GLY A 56 -45.85 -88.57 59.29
CA GLY A 56 -46.13 -87.20 59.77
C GLY A 56 -45.17 -86.56 60.80
N GLU A 57 -44.05 -87.19 61.16
CA GLU A 57 -43.09 -86.67 62.16
C GLU A 57 -41.67 -86.50 61.59
N SER A 58 -41.50 -85.75 60.49
CA SER A 58 -40.19 -85.40 59.92
C SER A 58 -39.97 -83.88 59.92
N ILE A 59 -38.90 -83.42 60.57
CA ILE A 59 -38.46 -82.01 60.59
C ILE A 59 -37.35 -81.84 59.55
N ILE A 60 -37.55 -80.97 58.56
CA ILE A 60 -36.56 -80.68 57.51
C ILE A 60 -35.51 -79.72 58.08
N LEU A 61 -34.29 -80.20 58.30
CA LEU A 61 -33.16 -79.36 58.73
C LEU A 61 -32.50 -78.66 57.52
N PRO A 62 -32.28 -77.32 57.57
CA PRO A 62 -31.47 -76.61 56.57
C PRO A 62 -30.04 -77.16 56.53
N SER A 63 -29.42 -77.22 55.34
CA SER A 63 -28.04 -77.70 55.15
C SER A 63 -27.03 -76.98 56.06
N ALA A 64 -27.20 -75.68 56.31
CA ALA A 64 -26.37 -74.90 57.22
C ALA A 64 -26.53 -75.29 58.72
N GLU A 65 -27.67 -75.87 59.12
CA GLU A 65 -27.87 -76.42 60.46
C GLU A 65 -27.37 -77.86 60.55
N PHE A 66 -27.57 -78.66 59.51
CA PHE A 66 -27.02 -80.00 59.40
C PHE A 66 -25.49 -80.01 59.45
N GLU A 67 -24.84 -79.11 58.70
CA GLU A 67 -23.39 -78.92 58.70
C GLU A 67 -22.88 -78.39 60.05
N ARG A 68 -23.63 -77.51 60.72
CA ARG A 68 -23.31 -77.06 62.08
C ARG A 68 -23.37 -78.20 63.10
N ILE A 69 -24.40 -79.03 63.05
CA ILE A 69 -24.59 -80.15 63.99
C ILE A 69 -23.53 -81.23 63.73
N THR A 70 -23.24 -81.56 62.47
CA THR A 70 -22.19 -82.53 62.11
C THR A 70 -20.79 -82.02 62.48
N SER A 71 -20.47 -80.75 62.23
CA SER A 71 -19.20 -80.16 62.64
C SER A 71 -19.05 -80.00 64.17
N ALA A 72 -20.15 -79.78 64.90
CA ALA A 72 -20.16 -79.74 66.37
C ALA A 72 -20.07 -81.12 67.03
N ALA A 73 -20.55 -82.18 66.37
CA ALA A 73 -20.52 -83.55 66.88
C ALA A 73 -19.17 -84.27 66.62
N GLN A 74 -18.33 -83.75 65.72
CA GLN A 74 -17.05 -84.36 65.36
C GLN A 74 -15.96 -84.05 66.42
N VAL A 75 -15.58 -85.03 67.23
CA VAL A 75 -14.50 -84.90 68.23
C VAL A 75 -13.14 -85.04 67.54
N LEU A 76 -12.61 -83.93 67.04
CA LEU A 76 -11.29 -83.90 66.38
C LEU A 76 -10.14 -84.20 67.36
N THR A 77 -9.18 -85.02 66.91
CA THR A 77 -7.93 -85.30 67.64
C THR A 77 -7.01 -84.06 67.67
N LYS A 78 -6.01 -84.01 68.56
CA LYS A 78 -5.16 -82.82 68.73
C LYS A 78 -4.41 -82.43 67.45
N GLU A 79 -3.91 -83.42 66.71
CA GLU A 79 -3.16 -83.22 65.46
C GLU A 79 -4.07 -82.69 64.33
N GLU A 80 -5.30 -83.19 64.20
CA GLU A 80 -6.28 -82.69 63.22
C GLU A 80 -6.76 -81.26 63.53
N LYS A 81 -6.84 -80.90 64.82
CA LYS A 81 -7.13 -79.52 65.26
C LYS A 81 -5.99 -78.56 64.91
N GLU A 82 -4.74 -79.01 64.95
CA GLU A 82 -3.58 -78.20 64.56
C GLU A 82 -3.52 -78.03 63.04
N ALA A 83 -3.72 -79.10 62.27
CA ALA A 83 -3.79 -79.03 60.80
C ALA A 83 -4.93 -78.13 60.29
N LEU A 84 -6.12 -78.19 60.92
CA LEU A 84 -7.25 -77.32 60.54
C LEU A 84 -7.01 -75.85 60.92
N LYS A 85 -6.29 -75.58 62.02
CA LYS A 85 -5.87 -74.23 62.40
C LYS A 85 -4.82 -73.70 61.43
N GLU A 86 -3.84 -74.51 61.05
CA GLU A 86 -2.83 -74.13 60.06
C GLU A 86 -3.47 -73.82 58.69
N ALA A 87 -4.41 -74.65 58.23
CA ALA A 87 -5.17 -74.39 56.99
C ALA A 87 -5.97 -73.09 57.07
N LYS A 88 -6.68 -72.82 58.18
CA LYS A 88 -7.39 -71.56 58.40
C LYS A 88 -6.45 -70.35 58.42
N THR A 89 -5.30 -70.46 59.08
CA THR A 89 -4.30 -69.38 59.07
C THR A 89 -3.68 -69.16 57.69
N ALA A 90 -3.56 -70.21 56.87
CA ALA A 90 -3.08 -70.10 55.49
C ALA A 90 -4.12 -69.43 54.57
N ASP A 91 -5.40 -69.76 54.74
CA ASP A 91 -6.49 -69.14 53.98
C ASP A 91 -6.73 -67.69 54.41
N GLU A 92 -6.64 -67.38 55.71
CA GLU A 92 -6.67 -66.00 56.23
C GLU A 92 -5.50 -65.17 55.67
N ARG A 93 -4.28 -65.74 55.61
CA ARG A 93 -3.12 -65.07 54.98
C ARG A 93 -3.32 -64.84 53.49
N LYS A 94 -3.90 -65.80 52.75
CA LYS A 94 -4.26 -65.63 51.34
C LYS A 94 -5.30 -64.53 51.16
N HIS A 95 -6.29 -64.47 52.05
CA HIS A 95 -7.34 -63.44 52.00
C HIS A 95 -6.77 -62.05 52.32
N GLN A 96 -5.89 -61.94 53.31
CA GLN A 96 -5.17 -60.72 53.62
C GLN A 96 -4.28 -60.27 52.46
N LEU A 97 -3.55 -61.19 51.82
CA LEU A 97 -2.76 -60.92 50.61
C LEU A 97 -3.63 -60.42 49.46
N TYR A 98 -4.77 -61.06 49.22
CA TYR A 98 -5.73 -60.65 48.19
C TYR A 98 -6.30 -59.25 48.44
N VAL A 99 -6.66 -58.93 49.68
CA VAL A 99 -7.12 -57.59 50.08
C VAL A 99 -6.00 -56.56 49.96
N ALA A 100 -4.76 -56.92 50.33
CA ALA A 100 -3.60 -56.05 50.14
C ALA A 100 -3.32 -55.79 48.65
N ASP A 101 -3.43 -56.79 47.79
CA ASP A 101 -3.25 -56.65 46.34
C ASP A 101 -4.34 -55.78 45.71
N LEU A 102 -5.61 -55.92 46.12
CA LEU A 102 -6.69 -55.02 45.71
C LEU A 102 -6.41 -53.58 46.13
N SER A 103 -6.00 -53.36 47.39
CA SER A 103 -5.66 -52.02 47.87
C SER A 103 -4.45 -51.42 47.15
N ARG A 104 -3.49 -52.23 46.70
CA ARG A 104 -2.36 -51.79 45.87
C ARG A 104 -2.77 -51.41 44.46
N GLN A 105 -3.73 -52.12 43.88
CA GLN A 105 -4.28 -51.81 42.55
C GLN A 105 -5.12 -50.53 42.58
N GLU A 106 -5.95 -50.32 43.61
CA GLU A 106 -6.78 -49.12 43.76
C GLU A 106 -5.94 -47.87 44.09
N ASN A 107 -4.88 -48.02 44.88
CA ASN A 107 -3.98 -46.92 45.26
C ASN A 107 -2.76 -46.79 44.32
N HIS A 108 -2.81 -47.37 43.11
CA HIS A 108 -1.75 -47.16 42.14
C HIS A 108 -1.70 -45.68 41.78
N ALA A 109 -0.61 -45.00 42.16
CA ALA A 109 -0.38 -43.60 41.80
C ALA A 109 -0.37 -43.49 40.27
N LEU A 110 -1.20 -42.60 39.72
CA LEU A 110 -1.29 -42.42 38.28
C LEU A 110 0.05 -42.02 37.72
N THR A 111 0.42 -42.66 36.62
CA THR A 111 1.64 -42.34 35.90
C THR A 111 1.54 -40.91 35.36
N GLU A 112 2.66 -40.19 35.22
CA GLU A 112 2.68 -38.81 34.67
C GLU A 112 1.92 -38.71 33.33
N LEU A 113 2.04 -39.74 32.48
CA LEU A 113 1.30 -39.85 31.22
C LEU A 113 -0.23 -39.97 31.40
N GLU A 114 -0.68 -40.61 32.48
CA GLU A 114 -2.10 -40.78 32.79
C GLU A 114 -2.69 -39.50 33.39
N LEU A 115 -1.90 -38.75 34.17
CA LEU A 115 -2.27 -37.41 34.64
C LEU A 115 -2.39 -36.44 33.47
N GLU A 116 -1.40 -36.39 32.58
CA GLU A 116 -1.50 -35.58 31.36
C GLU A 116 -2.69 -35.98 30.48
N ALA A 117 -2.97 -37.29 30.36
CA ALA A 117 -4.14 -37.75 29.63
C ALA A 117 -5.45 -37.29 30.29
N ARG A 118 -5.53 -37.30 31.62
CA ARG A 118 -6.67 -36.78 32.38
C ARG A 118 -6.84 -35.27 32.18
N ASP A 119 -5.77 -34.50 32.28
CA ASP A 119 -5.82 -33.04 32.10
C ASP A 119 -6.24 -32.68 30.67
N ARG A 120 -5.73 -33.39 29.66
CA ARG A 120 -6.17 -33.23 28.27
C ARG A 120 -7.65 -33.56 28.11
N VAL A 121 -8.13 -34.64 28.73
CA VAL A 121 -9.55 -35.01 28.70
C VAL A 121 -10.39 -33.96 29.42
N GLN A 122 -9.95 -33.46 30.57
CA GLN A 122 -10.64 -32.41 31.31
C GLN A 122 -10.71 -31.12 30.51
N HIS A 123 -9.61 -30.64 29.93
CA HIS A 123 -9.62 -29.47 29.05
C HIS A 123 -10.52 -29.65 27.83
N LEU A 124 -10.60 -30.86 27.27
CA LEU A 124 -11.55 -31.14 26.18
C LEU A 124 -13.00 -31.07 26.65
N VAL A 125 -13.30 -31.61 27.83
CA VAL A 125 -14.64 -31.55 28.43
C VAL A 125 -15.00 -30.10 28.78
N GLU A 126 -14.11 -29.35 29.40
CA GLU A 126 -14.25 -27.93 29.75
C GLU A 126 -14.47 -27.08 28.50
N ARG A 127 -13.67 -27.30 27.45
CA ARG A 127 -13.86 -26.62 26.16
C ARG A 127 -15.20 -26.98 25.54
N ALA A 128 -15.63 -28.23 25.64
CA ALA A 128 -16.93 -28.66 25.14
C ALA A 128 -18.09 -28.09 25.97
N SER A 129 -17.94 -27.91 27.30
CA SER A 129 -18.91 -27.17 28.10
C SER A 129 -18.93 -25.68 27.76
N ALA A 130 -17.78 -25.03 27.62
CA ALA A 130 -17.69 -23.63 27.25
C ALA A 130 -18.37 -23.35 25.91
N LEU A 131 -18.10 -24.16 24.89
CA LEU A 131 -18.78 -24.05 23.59
C LEU A 131 -20.29 -24.27 23.67
N ARG A 132 -20.77 -25.10 24.62
CA ARG A 132 -22.22 -25.27 24.85
C ARG A 132 -22.83 -24.03 25.50
N MET A 133 -22.15 -23.45 26.50
CA MET A 133 -22.58 -22.19 27.12
C MET A 133 -22.64 -21.05 26.09
N GLU A 134 -21.63 -20.94 25.21
CA GLU A 134 -21.62 -19.95 24.11
C GLU A 134 -22.78 -20.12 23.11
N GLN A 135 -23.38 -21.31 23.03
CA GLN A 135 -24.55 -21.54 22.18
C GLN A 135 -25.86 -21.08 22.82
N GLU A 136 -25.89 -20.82 24.13
CA GLU A 136 -27.08 -20.31 24.81
C GLU A 136 -27.45 -18.92 24.27
N GLU A 137 -28.74 -18.70 24.04
CA GLU A 137 -29.23 -17.46 23.41
C GLU A 137 -28.93 -16.20 24.23
N GLU A 138 -28.88 -16.33 25.56
CA GLU A 138 -28.54 -15.23 26.48
C GLU A 138 -27.06 -14.84 26.32
N VAL A 139 -26.16 -15.84 26.25
CA VAL A 139 -24.73 -15.62 26.02
C VAL A 139 -24.50 -15.01 24.63
N LYS A 140 -25.21 -15.49 23.60
CA LYS A 140 -25.17 -14.85 22.27
C LYS A 140 -25.64 -13.40 22.28
N LYS A 141 -26.69 -13.07 23.04
CA LYS A 141 -27.16 -11.68 23.20
C LYS A 141 -26.11 -10.83 23.91
N LEU A 142 -25.49 -11.35 24.97
CA LEU A 142 -24.38 -10.67 25.66
C LEU A 142 -23.18 -10.45 24.73
N ASN A 143 -22.78 -11.45 23.95
CA ASN A 143 -21.70 -11.32 22.97
C ASN A 143 -22.00 -10.25 21.92
N LYS A 144 -23.26 -10.11 21.47
CA LYS A 144 -23.68 -9.01 20.59
C LYS A 144 -23.53 -7.64 21.27
N LEU A 145 -23.90 -7.52 22.54
CA LEU A 145 -23.74 -6.28 23.30
C LEU A 145 -22.27 -5.94 23.53
N ILE A 146 -21.43 -6.93 23.87
CA ILE A 146 -19.97 -6.76 24.03
C ILE A 146 -19.36 -6.29 22.71
N LEU A 147 -19.70 -6.93 21.59
CA LEU A 147 -19.23 -6.52 20.27
C LEU A 147 -19.70 -5.09 19.94
N GLY A 148 -20.94 -4.76 20.25
CA GLY A 148 -21.48 -3.39 20.11
C GLY A 148 -20.66 -2.37 20.89
N ALA A 149 -20.34 -2.66 22.15
CA ALA A 149 -19.53 -1.81 23.02
C ALA A 149 -18.09 -1.65 22.49
N GLN A 150 -17.47 -2.74 22.01
CA GLN A 150 -16.14 -2.70 21.39
C GLN A 150 -16.12 -1.84 20.12
N CYS A 151 -17.14 -1.98 19.26
CA CYS A 151 -17.31 -1.15 18.08
C CYS A 151 -17.49 0.33 18.44
N GLN A 152 -18.28 0.61 19.48
CA GLN A 152 -18.48 1.98 19.96
C GLN A 152 -17.19 2.58 20.52
N ALA A 153 -16.45 1.85 21.34
CA ALA A 153 -15.16 2.30 21.86
C ALA A 153 -14.15 2.59 20.75
N THR A 154 -14.10 1.73 19.72
CA THR A 154 -13.24 1.94 18.54
C THR A 154 -13.68 3.18 17.75
N ARG A 155 -14.99 3.39 17.58
CA ARG A 155 -15.54 4.57 16.91
C ARG A 155 -15.23 5.86 17.67
N ASP A 156 -15.35 5.84 19.00
CA ASP A 156 -15.04 7.00 19.83
C ASP A 156 -13.56 7.36 19.75
N ALA A 157 -12.66 6.36 19.76
CA ALA A 157 -11.24 6.57 19.53
C ALA A 157 -10.96 7.17 18.15
N GLN A 158 -11.58 6.65 17.09
CA GLN A 158 -11.46 7.22 15.73
C GLN A 158 -12.00 8.65 15.63
N ILE A 159 -13.07 8.98 16.33
CA ILE A 159 -13.60 10.34 16.38
C ILE A 159 -12.62 11.28 17.08
N GLN A 160 -11.99 10.84 18.17
CA GLN A 160 -10.98 11.61 18.87
C GLN A 160 -9.73 11.84 18.00
N GLU A 161 -9.24 10.79 17.33
CA GLU A 161 -8.13 10.88 16.39
C GLU A 161 -8.45 11.85 15.25
N LYS A 162 -9.65 11.75 14.65
CA LYS A 162 -10.09 12.69 13.61
C LYS A 162 -10.11 14.13 14.11
N LYS A 163 -10.57 14.38 15.34
CA LYS A 163 -10.56 15.72 15.94
C LYS A 163 -9.14 16.23 16.15
N GLN A 164 -8.22 15.38 16.61
CA GLN A 164 -6.80 15.73 16.77
C GLN A 164 -6.18 16.11 15.42
N ILE A 165 -6.37 15.29 14.38
CA ILE A 165 -5.90 15.58 13.02
C ILE A 165 -6.48 16.91 12.53
N GLN A 166 -7.77 17.18 12.75
CA GLN A 166 -8.37 18.46 12.36
C GLN A 166 -7.74 19.65 13.09
N MET A 167 -7.42 19.51 14.38
CA MET A 167 -6.74 20.56 15.14
C MET A 167 -5.34 20.81 14.62
N GLU A 168 -4.55 19.76 14.38
CA GLU A 168 -3.20 19.87 13.81
C GLU A 168 -3.21 20.51 12.42
N MET A 169 -4.18 20.13 11.57
CA MET A 169 -4.36 20.76 10.26
C MET A 169 -4.68 22.25 10.37
N LEU A 170 -5.57 22.64 11.28
CA LEU A 170 -5.90 24.05 11.53
C LEU A 170 -4.70 24.84 12.07
N GLU A 171 -3.85 24.22 12.89
CA GLU A 171 -2.63 24.84 13.39
C GLU A 171 -1.60 25.06 12.28
N GLU A 172 -1.42 24.07 11.39
CA GLU A 172 -0.52 24.21 10.25
C GLU A 172 -1.06 25.23 9.23
N GLU A 173 -2.37 25.27 8.98
CA GLU A 173 -3.01 26.32 8.17
C GLU A 173 -2.73 27.72 8.74
N LYS A 174 -2.94 27.91 10.05
CA LYS A 174 -2.60 29.19 10.73
C LYS A 174 -1.12 29.54 10.61
N ARG A 175 -0.24 28.55 10.70
CA ARG A 175 1.21 28.74 10.55
C ARG A 175 1.56 29.18 9.13
N LEU A 176 0.95 28.56 8.11
CA LEU A 176 1.12 28.94 6.71
C LEU A 176 0.58 30.35 6.44
N ASP A 177 -0.60 30.68 6.97
CA ASP A 177 -1.19 32.02 6.87
C ASP A 177 -0.27 33.08 7.50
N ALA A 178 0.30 32.80 8.68
CA ALA A 178 1.26 33.69 9.32
C ALA A 178 2.53 33.89 8.46
N MET A 179 3.05 32.83 7.84
CA MET A 179 4.19 32.92 6.92
C MET A 179 3.85 33.75 5.68
N MET A 180 2.67 33.52 5.08
CA MET A 180 2.17 34.29 3.95
C MET A 180 1.98 35.78 4.30
N GLU A 181 1.49 36.08 5.50
CA GLU A 181 1.38 37.46 5.97
C GLU A 181 2.74 38.13 6.12
N VAL A 182 3.75 37.42 6.64
CA VAL A 182 5.12 37.94 6.74
C VAL A 182 5.69 38.23 5.35
N GLU A 183 5.50 37.34 4.39
CA GLU A 183 5.93 37.58 3.01
C GLU A 183 5.20 38.76 2.37
N ARG A 184 3.88 38.87 2.60
CA ARG A 184 3.08 40.02 2.16
C ARG A 184 3.61 41.33 2.76
N ARG A 185 3.94 41.36 4.05
CA ARG A 185 4.51 42.55 4.72
C ARG A 185 5.87 42.91 4.16
N LYS A 186 6.78 41.94 3.97
CA LYS A 186 8.08 42.17 3.32
C LYS A 186 7.92 42.73 1.90
N ALA A 187 6.96 42.22 1.13
CA ALA A 187 6.69 42.73 -0.21
C ALA A 187 6.14 44.16 -0.20
N LEU A 188 5.35 44.53 0.81
CA LEU A 188 4.93 45.92 0.99
C LEU A 188 6.09 46.82 1.40
N GLU A 189 6.92 46.38 2.34
CA GLU A 189 8.12 47.11 2.77
C GLU A 189 9.08 47.37 1.60
N THR A 190 9.28 46.40 0.68
CA THR A 190 10.12 46.62 -0.50
C THR A 190 9.49 47.62 -1.47
N VAL A 191 8.18 47.59 -1.67
CA VAL A 191 7.46 48.58 -2.49
C VAL A 191 7.55 49.98 -1.87
N GLU A 192 7.40 50.08 -0.55
CA GLU A 192 7.57 51.33 0.19
C GLU A 192 8.99 51.88 0.06
N GLN A 193 10.02 51.05 0.22
CA GLN A 193 11.43 51.44 0.01
C GLN A 193 11.68 51.94 -1.42
N ILE A 194 11.11 51.29 -2.44
CA ILE A 194 11.20 51.75 -3.83
C ILE A 194 10.50 53.11 -3.99
N ALA A 195 9.33 53.29 -3.40
CA ALA A 195 8.60 54.55 -3.45
C ALA A 195 9.36 55.69 -2.74
N GLU A 196 10.01 55.41 -1.61
CA GLU A 196 10.89 56.36 -0.91
C GLU A 196 12.08 56.76 -1.76
N LEU A 197 12.76 55.79 -2.39
CA LEU A 197 13.87 56.06 -3.32
C LEU A 197 13.41 56.92 -4.49
N HIS A 198 12.24 56.63 -5.08
CA HIS A 198 11.67 57.48 -6.14
C HIS A 198 11.35 58.89 -5.64
N LYS A 199 10.87 59.04 -4.41
CA LYS A 199 10.59 60.33 -3.80
C LYS A 199 11.88 61.13 -3.57
N GLN A 200 12.93 60.48 -3.07
CA GLN A 200 14.27 61.07 -2.93
C GLN A 200 14.85 61.49 -4.29
N GLN A 201 14.73 60.66 -5.32
CA GLN A 201 15.15 61.00 -6.68
C GLN A 201 14.40 62.23 -7.21
N ARG A 202 13.08 62.33 -6.98
CA ARG A 202 12.30 63.52 -7.37
C ARG A 202 12.80 64.79 -6.69
N ILE A 203 13.10 64.73 -5.39
CA ILE A 203 13.66 65.87 -4.64
C ILE A 203 15.04 66.25 -5.21
N GLN A 204 15.91 65.27 -5.48
CA GLN A 204 17.22 65.53 -6.10
C GLN A 204 17.09 66.17 -7.48
N ILE A 205 16.11 65.77 -8.29
CA ILE A 205 15.84 66.39 -9.59
C ILE A 205 15.38 67.83 -9.39
N GLN A 206 14.49 68.11 -8.44
CA GLN A 206 14.05 69.47 -8.12
C GLN A 206 15.22 70.34 -7.67
N GLN A 207 16.08 69.87 -6.76
CA GLN A 207 17.28 70.58 -6.33
C GLN A 207 18.22 70.87 -7.51
N ARG A 208 18.46 69.90 -8.40
CA ARG A 208 19.27 70.13 -9.61
C ARG A 208 18.64 71.15 -10.57
N LEU A 209 17.32 71.21 -10.65
CA LEU A 209 16.62 72.21 -11.45
C LEU A 209 16.77 73.60 -10.82
N GLU A 210 16.60 73.72 -9.51
CA GLU A 210 16.82 74.97 -8.76
C GLU A 210 18.27 75.46 -8.89
N GLU A 211 19.26 74.56 -8.74
CA GLU A 211 20.68 74.88 -8.97
C GLU A 211 20.95 75.36 -10.40
N LYS A 212 20.32 74.75 -11.40
CA LYS A 212 20.42 75.21 -12.79
C LYS A 212 19.80 76.59 -12.98
N HIS A 213 18.62 76.83 -12.40
CA HIS A 213 17.97 78.14 -12.45
C HIS A 213 18.86 79.22 -11.83
N LEU A 214 19.45 78.96 -10.65
CA LEU A 214 20.40 79.87 -10.01
C LEU A 214 21.64 80.12 -10.87
N GLN A 215 22.19 79.09 -11.52
CA GLN A 215 23.33 79.25 -12.43
C GLN A 215 22.99 80.08 -13.67
N ASP A 216 21.78 79.94 -14.21
CA ASP A 216 21.33 80.71 -15.36
C ASP A 216 21.04 82.17 -14.98
N GLU A 217 20.54 82.44 -13.78
CA GLU A 217 20.41 83.80 -13.21
C GLU A 217 21.77 84.48 -13.04
N LEU A 218 22.78 83.77 -12.50
CA LEU A 218 24.14 84.31 -12.37
C LEU A 218 24.75 84.65 -13.74
N LYS A 219 24.59 83.78 -14.73
CA LYS A 219 25.05 84.05 -16.11
C LYS A 219 24.31 85.24 -16.74
N ALA A 220 23.03 85.45 -16.42
CA ALA A 220 22.29 86.61 -16.88
C ALA A 220 22.85 87.91 -16.28
N GLN A 221 23.12 87.92 -14.97
CA GLN A 221 23.77 89.05 -14.29
C GLN A 221 25.18 89.32 -14.85
N GLU A 222 25.99 88.30 -15.09
CA GLU A 222 27.31 88.45 -15.73
C GLU A 222 27.19 89.07 -17.14
N ARG A 223 26.19 88.67 -17.92
CA ARG A 223 25.92 89.27 -19.24
C ARG A 223 25.50 90.72 -19.14
N GLU A 224 24.64 91.07 -18.18
CA GLU A 224 24.24 92.45 -17.92
C GLU A 224 25.45 93.31 -17.55
N HIS A 225 26.32 92.83 -16.64
CA HIS A 225 27.56 93.54 -16.29
C HIS A 225 28.53 93.70 -17.48
N LEU A 226 28.64 92.70 -18.35
CA LEU A 226 29.45 92.81 -19.57
C LEU A 226 28.86 93.86 -20.54
N LEU A 227 27.54 93.90 -20.70
CA LEU A 227 26.85 94.90 -21.51
C LEU A 227 27.05 96.31 -20.93
N GLU A 228 26.87 96.49 -19.62
CA GLU A 228 27.13 97.77 -18.94
C GLU A 228 28.59 98.21 -19.11
N SER A 229 29.55 97.28 -19.00
CA SER A 229 30.97 97.57 -19.22
C SER A 229 31.22 97.97 -20.68
N GLN A 230 30.58 97.32 -21.63
CA GLN A 230 30.68 97.66 -23.05
C GLN A 230 30.06 99.03 -23.35
N GLU A 231 28.92 99.35 -22.75
CA GLU A 231 28.28 100.67 -22.86
C GLU A 231 29.16 101.78 -22.27
N ARG A 232 29.82 101.53 -21.13
CA ARG A 232 30.79 102.48 -20.55
C ARG A 232 31.97 102.75 -21.49
N MET A 233 32.56 101.69 -22.07
CA MET A 233 33.63 101.83 -23.06
C MET A 233 33.15 102.63 -24.29
N ASN A 234 31.96 102.34 -24.80
CA ASN A 234 31.38 103.06 -25.93
C ASN A 234 31.14 104.55 -25.60
N LEU A 235 30.69 104.88 -24.38
CA LEU A 235 30.50 106.26 -23.93
C LEU A 235 31.84 106.99 -23.77
N GLU A 236 32.88 106.31 -23.29
CA GLU A 236 34.24 106.85 -23.21
C GLU A 236 34.82 107.12 -24.60
N ASP A 237 34.61 106.20 -25.55
CA ASP A 237 35.00 106.36 -26.96
C ASP A 237 34.26 107.53 -27.63
N LEU A 238 32.95 107.69 -27.38
CA LEU A 238 32.19 108.85 -27.87
C LEU A 238 32.71 110.17 -27.30
N LYS A 239 32.99 110.23 -25.99
CA LYS A 239 33.59 111.41 -25.35
C LYS A 239 34.98 111.72 -25.89
N ALA A 240 35.78 110.70 -26.21
CA ALA A 240 37.08 110.88 -26.84
C ALA A 240 36.95 111.42 -28.28
N LEU A 241 35.94 110.98 -29.03
CA LEU A 241 35.62 111.54 -30.35
C LEU A 241 35.12 112.99 -30.26
N GLU A 242 34.31 113.32 -29.26
CA GLU A 242 33.86 114.70 -28.99
C GLU A 242 35.05 115.62 -28.67
N LYS A 243 35.93 115.21 -27.75
CA LYS A 243 37.17 115.96 -27.45
C LYS A 243 38.05 116.16 -28.69
N LYS A 244 38.22 115.13 -29.52
CA LYS A 244 38.95 115.27 -30.79
C LYS A 244 38.29 116.26 -31.74
N LYS A 245 36.95 116.32 -31.78
CA LYS A 245 36.21 117.32 -32.57
C LYS A 245 36.39 118.72 -32.01
N GLU A 246 36.33 118.89 -30.69
CA GLU A 246 36.59 120.17 -30.01
C GLU A 246 38.03 120.64 -30.22
N GLU A 247 39.02 119.75 -30.14
CA GLU A 247 40.42 120.02 -30.46
C GLU A 247 40.59 120.43 -31.93
N LEU A 248 39.92 119.74 -32.87
CA LEU A 248 39.92 120.11 -34.29
C LEU A 248 39.26 121.47 -34.54
N GLN A 249 38.17 121.77 -33.83
CA GLN A 249 37.49 123.07 -33.91
C GLN A 249 38.35 124.19 -33.35
N HIS A 250 39.00 123.98 -32.20
CA HIS A 250 39.96 124.93 -31.64
C HIS A 250 41.15 125.15 -32.57
N LEU A 251 41.73 124.08 -33.12
CA LEU A 251 42.80 124.18 -34.12
C LEU A 251 42.32 124.92 -35.36
N GLN A 252 41.08 124.71 -35.80
CA GLN A 252 40.50 125.39 -36.95
C GLN A 252 40.25 126.89 -36.67
N GLU A 253 39.84 127.26 -35.46
CA GLU A 253 39.71 128.66 -35.01
C GLU A 253 41.07 129.36 -34.93
N GLU A 254 42.10 128.68 -34.42
CA GLU A 254 43.48 129.17 -34.42
C GLU A 254 44.02 129.34 -35.84
N ILE A 255 43.76 128.37 -36.73
CA ILE A 255 44.08 128.47 -38.15
C ILE A 255 43.32 129.62 -38.81
N MET A 256 42.06 129.89 -38.45
CA MET A 256 41.32 131.04 -38.98
C MET A 256 41.90 132.38 -38.51
N ARG A 257 42.36 132.48 -37.26
CA ARG A 257 43.06 133.67 -36.74
C ARG A 257 44.39 133.89 -37.47
N ILE A 258 45.20 132.85 -37.59
CA ILE A 258 46.48 132.86 -38.34
C ILE A 258 46.23 133.13 -39.83
N ASN A 259 45.14 132.62 -40.41
CA ASN A 259 44.77 132.89 -41.80
C ASN A 259 44.33 134.34 -42.02
N ALA A 260 43.60 134.95 -41.08
CA ALA A 260 43.26 136.38 -41.16
C ALA A 260 44.51 137.26 -41.08
N GLU A 261 45.48 136.90 -40.24
CA GLU A 261 46.78 137.58 -40.12
C GLU A 261 47.65 137.38 -41.37
N THR A 262 47.66 136.16 -41.94
CA THR A 262 48.42 135.87 -43.17
C THR A 262 47.76 136.44 -44.42
N VAL A 263 46.44 136.60 -44.50
CA VAL A 263 45.78 137.30 -45.63
C VAL A 263 46.19 138.77 -45.65
N ARG A 264 46.23 139.44 -44.50
CA ARG A 264 46.72 140.83 -44.37
C ARG A 264 48.21 140.94 -44.77
N ALA A 265 49.02 139.92 -44.46
CA ALA A 265 50.41 139.85 -44.90
C ALA A 265 50.57 139.46 -46.39
N LYS A 266 49.65 138.67 -46.96
CA LYS A 266 49.64 138.25 -48.37
C LYS A 266 49.12 139.33 -49.31
N GLU A 267 48.27 140.25 -48.87
CA GLU A 267 47.94 141.46 -49.65
C GLU A 267 49.16 142.35 -49.87
N GLN A 268 50.08 142.39 -48.90
CA GLN A 268 51.36 143.11 -49.01
C GLN A 268 52.41 142.36 -49.86
N ARG A 269 52.32 141.02 -49.98
CA ARG A 269 53.22 140.19 -50.81
C ARG A 269 52.71 139.91 -52.23
N ARG A 270 51.39 140.01 -52.48
CA ARG A 270 50.76 139.85 -53.82
C ARG A 270 51.17 140.92 -54.84
N GLU A 271 51.72 142.05 -54.38
CA GLU A 271 52.36 143.03 -55.26
C GLU A 271 53.76 142.59 -55.72
N GLU A 272 54.40 141.66 -55.01
CA GLU A 272 55.76 141.16 -55.28
C GLU A 272 55.80 139.80 -56.00
N GLU A 273 54.78 138.93 -55.85
CA GLU A 273 54.74 137.55 -56.41
C GLU A 273 54.26 137.44 -57.88
N LYS A 274 53.76 138.50 -58.51
CA LYS A 274 53.37 138.49 -59.95
C LYS A 274 54.55 138.20 -60.91
N LEU A 275 55.79 138.20 -60.43
CA LEU A 275 57.00 138.03 -61.22
C LEU A 275 57.65 136.64 -61.15
N ALA A 276 57.18 135.72 -60.28
CA ALA A 276 57.87 134.46 -60.02
C ALA A 276 57.16 133.18 -60.55
N ASP A 277 55.84 133.20 -60.73
CA ASP A 277 55.04 131.97 -61.00
C ASP A 277 55.02 131.48 -62.46
N MET A 278 55.94 131.94 -63.32
CA MET A 278 56.01 131.52 -64.73
C MET A 278 56.98 130.35 -65.00
N ARG A 279 57.58 129.70 -63.98
CA ARG A 279 58.66 128.72 -64.23
C ARG A 279 58.59 127.34 -63.56
N ASP A 280 57.69 127.06 -62.60
CA ASP A 280 57.80 125.84 -61.78
C ASP A 280 56.75 124.73 -62.04
N MET A 281 55.85 124.87 -63.02
CA MET A 281 54.72 123.94 -63.21
C MET A 281 54.94 122.72 -64.13
N GLU A 282 56.10 122.54 -64.79
CA GLU A 282 56.21 121.53 -65.86
C GLU A 282 57.13 120.32 -65.58
N TYR A 283 57.89 120.25 -64.48
CA TYR A 283 58.92 119.20 -64.34
C TYR A 283 58.59 118.03 -63.38
N ILE A 284 57.49 118.09 -62.61
CA ILE A 284 57.19 117.08 -61.57
C ILE A 284 56.23 115.96 -62.04
N GLN A 285 55.47 116.11 -63.12
CA GLN A 285 54.32 115.23 -63.38
C GLN A 285 54.56 113.91 -64.15
N LYS A 286 55.75 113.59 -64.69
CA LYS A 286 55.85 112.49 -65.69
C LYS A 286 56.78 111.32 -65.43
N LYS A 287 57.56 111.22 -64.34
CA LYS A 287 58.62 110.17 -64.28
C LYS A 287 58.72 109.24 -63.07
N LEU A 288 57.88 109.34 -62.02
CA LEU A 288 58.21 108.64 -60.75
C LEU A 288 57.12 107.74 -60.14
N LEU A 289 55.95 107.56 -60.77
CA LEU A 289 54.86 106.77 -60.17
C LEU A 289 54.69 105.34 -60.72
N GLN A 290 55.31 104.94 -61.83
CA GLN A 290 55.03 103.62 -62.44
C GLN A 290 56.03 102.49 -62.10
N GLU A 291 57.20 102.78 -61.53
CA GLU A 291 58.23 101.75 -61.31
C GLU A 291 58.30 101.22 -59.87
N ARG A 292 57.70 101.91 -58.88
CA ARG A 292 57.70 101.45 -57.47
C ARG A 292 56.55 100.51 -57.10
N GLU A 293 55.45 100.49 -57.86
CA GLU A 293 54.25 99.70 -57.54
C GLU A 293 54.39 98.23 -57.97
N ALA A 294 55.13 97.97 -59.06
CA ALA A 294 55.33 96.62 -59.60
C ALA A 294 56.27 95.75 -58.73
N GLU A 295 57.25 96.36 -58.07
CA GLU A 295 58.23 95.67 -57.21
C GLU A 295 57.58 95.25 -55.88
N TYR A 296 56.73 96.11 -55.29
CA TYR A 296 55.99 95.82 -54.06
C TYR A 296 54.99 94.66 -54.21
N GLU A 297 54.32 94.53 -55.36
CA GLU A 297 53.39 93.42 -55.61
C GLU A 297 54.10 92.06 -55.77
N ALA A 298 55.30 92.06 -56.36
CA ALA A 298 56.10 90.86 -56.55
C ALA A 298 56.63 90.33 -55.21
N GLU A 299 57.09 91.22 -54.33
CA GLU A 299 57.55 90.85 -52.98
C GLU A 299 56.41 90.29 -52.11
N GLN A 300 55.21 90.88 -52.16
CA GLN A 300 54.05 90.37 -51.43
C GLN A 300 53.61 88.97 -51.91
N ARG A 301 53.75 88.65 -53.20
CA ARG A 301 53.41 87.31 -53.74
C ARG A 301 54.40 86.24 -53.31
N ARG A 302 55.69 86.56 -53.10
CA ARG A 302 56.67 85.61 -52.55
C ARG A 302 56.40 85.30 -51.08
N ILE A 303 56.09 86.34 -50.29
CA ILE A 303 55.74 86.21 -48.87
C ILE A 303 54.47 85.38 -48.69
N LYS A 304 53.44 85.54 -49.55
CA LYS A 304 52.22 84.73 -49.51
C LYS A 304 52.49 83.25 -49.84
N LYS A 305 53.29 82.96 -50.86
CA LYS A 305 53.65 81.58 -51.24
C LYS A 305 54.43 80.86 -50.15
N GLU A 306 55.33 81.55 -49.46
CA GLU A 306 56.10 80.98 -48.35
C GLU A 306 55.20 80.65 -47.14
N LYS A 307 54.27 81.55 -46.79
CA LYS A 307 53.27 81.31 -45.73
C LYS A 307 52.28 80.20 -46.09
N GLU A 308 51.87 80.10 -47.35
CA GLU A 308 51.00 79.02 -47.83
C GLU A 308 51.68 77.65 -47.76
N LEU A 309 52.97 77.57 -48.09
CA LEU A 309 53.76 76.34 -47.96
C LEU A 309 53.93 75.93 -46.49
N GLU A 310 54.10 76.88 -45.57
CA GLU A 310 54.18 76.60 -44.14
C GLU A 310 52.82 76.12 -43.58
N ILE A 311 51.73 76.77 -43.96
CA ILE A 311 50.36 76.35 -43.60
C ILE A 311 50.06 74.96 -44.18
N ALA A 312 50.46 74.67 -45.43
CA ALA A 312 50.29 73.36 -46.04
C ALA A 312 51.09 72.27 -45.30
N ARG A 313 52.33 72.57 -44.88
CA ARG A 313 53.13 71.65 -44.04
C ARG A 313 52.49 71.38 -42.68
N LEU A 314 51.97 72.42 -42.02
CA LEU A 314 51.28 72.28 -40.73
C LEU A 314 49.98 71.47 -40.86
N ARG A 315 49.20 71.71 -41.91
CA ARG A 315 47.98 70.93 -42.20
C ARG A 315 48.29 69.47 -42.49
N ALA A 316 49.31 69.19 -43.31
CA ALA A 316 49.76 67.82 -43.57
C ALA A 316 50.23 67.10 -42.29
N ARG A 317 50.85 67.82 -41.35
CA ARG A 317 51.24 67.25 -40.04
C ARG A 317 50.04 66.98 -39.14
N GLN A 318 49.03 67.85 -39.16
CA GLN A 318 47.78 67.66 -38.42
C GLN A 318 46.92 66.53 -39.00
N GLU A 319 46.87 66.40 -40.32
CA GLU A 319 46.18 65.32 -41.04
C GLU A 319 46.78 63.96 -40.67
N ARG A 320 48.12 63.81 -40.80
CA ARG A 320 48.81 62.58 -40.35
C ARG A 320 48.56 62.23 -38.88
N ALA A 321 48.45 63.23 -38.00
CA ALA A 321 48.14 63.00 -36.59
C ALA A 321 46.66 62.59 -36.36
N LYS A 322 45.74 63.05 -37.21
CA LYS A 322 44.34 62.59 -37.20
C LYS A 322 44.22 61.18 -37.76
N ASP A 323 44.91 60.88 -38.86
CA ASP A 323 44.94 59.56 -39.47
C ASP A 323 45.49 58.52 -38.50
N TYR A 324 46.60 58.83 -37.82
CA TYR A 324 47.16 57.95 -36.78
C TYR A 324 46.22 57.72 -35.60
N LYS A 325 45.45 58.73 -35.18
CA LYS A 325 44.42 58.57 -34.14
C LYS A 325 43.25 57.72 -34.63
N ALA A 326 42.81 57.92 -35.86
CA ALA A 326 41.77 57.10 -36.48
C ALA A 326 42.19 55.63 -36.57
N GLU A 327 43.43 55.34 -36.98
CA GLU A 327 43.98 53.98 -36.98
C GLU A 327 44.00 53.35 -35.57
N GLN A 328 44.37 54.12 -34.54
CA GLN A 328 44.31 53.63 -33.15
C GLN A 328 42.88 53.35 -32.69
N ASP A 329 41.93 54.21 -33.04
CA ASP A 329 40.52 54.03 -32.68
C ASP A 329 39.89 52.85 -33.43
N GLU A 330 40.27 52.62 -34.70
CA GLU A 330 39.90 51.41 -35.44
C GLU A 330 40.44 50.13 -34.78
N LEU A 331 41.71 50.14 -34.34
CA LEU A 331 42.28 49.00 -33.61
C LEU A 331 41.59 48.76 -32.27
N ARG A 332 41.21 49.81 -31.54
CA ARG A 332 40.43 49.70 -30.31
C ARG A 332 39.03 49.15 -30.59
N ALA A 333 38.36 49.62 -31.64
CA ALA A 333 37.06 49.13 -32.07
C ALA A 333 37.12 47.63 -32.42
N ARG A 334 38.13 47.19 -33.18
CA ARG A 334 38.34 45.76 -33.50
C ARG A 334 38.58 44.92 -32.25
N ARG A 335 39.43 45.37 -31.32
CA ARG A 335 39.65 44.66 -30.03
C ARG A 335 38.37 44.57 -29.20
N ASN A 336 37.57 45.64 -29.15
CA ASN A 336 36.30 45.66 -28.44
C ASN A 336 35.28 44.71 -29.07
N GLN A 337 35.20 44.68 -30.40
CA GLN A 337 34.38 43.71 -31.15
C GLN A 337 34.83 42.27 -30.85
N GLU A 338 36.13 41.97 -30.89
CA GLU A 338 36.64 40.64 -30.56
C GLU A 338 36.35 40.22 -29.12
N ILE A 339 36.46 41.14 -28.15
CA ILE A 339 36.13 40.86 -26.74
C ILE A 339 34.64 40.58 -26.61
N ALA A 340 33.78 41.40 -27.23
CA ALA A 340 32.34 41.21 -27.22
C ALA A 340 31.96 39.85 -27.85
N ASP A 341 32.55 39.50 -28.99
CA ASP A 341 32.39 38.21 -29.66
C ASP A 341 32.82 37.04 -28.79
N ARG A 342 33.97 37.13 -28.11
CA ARG A 342 34.46 36.09 -27.21
C ARG A 342 33.53 35.92 -26.01
N GLN A 343 33.05 37.02 -25.43
CA GLN A 343 32.09 36.98 -24.34
C GLN A 343 30.75 36.41 -24.80
N TRP A 344 30.30 36.75 -26.00
CA TRP A 344 29.08 36.21 -26.59
C TRP A 344 29.18 34.70 -26.81
N ARG A 345 30.26 34.20 -27.43
CA ARG A 345 30.52 32.76 -27.61
C ARG A 345 30.62 32.02 -26.26
N ARG A 346 31.22 32.64 -25.24
CA ARG A 346 31.28 32.06 -23.88
C ARG A 346 29.89 31.93 -23.27
N LYS A 347 29.08 33.00 -23.31
CA LYS A 347 27.71 32.99 -22.82
C LYS A 347 26.83 31.98 -23.56
N GLU A 348 26.97 31.90 -24.88
CA GLU A 348 26.23 30.93 -25.69
C GLU A 348 26.63 29.49 -25.33
N LYS A 349 27.93 29.21 -25.18
CA LYS A 349 28.44 27.90 -24.75
C LYS A 349 27.95 27.53 -23.34
N GLU A 350 27.95 28.48 -22.40
CA GLU A 350 27.45 28.26 -21.04
C GLU A 350 25.94 27.99 -21.02
N LEU A 351 25.16 28.74 -21.79
CA LEU A 351 23.72 28.51 -21.93
C LEU A 351 23.44 27.15 -22.58
N ALA A 352 24.19 26.78 -23.62
CA ALA A 352 24.08 25.47 -24.25
C ALA A 352 24.43 24.34 -23.27
N ALA A 353 25.48 24.52 -22.45
CA ALA A 353 25.87 23.56 -21.43
C ALA A 353 24.80 23.41 -20.33
N LYS A 354 24.23 24.52 -19.85
CA LYS A 354 23.12 24.49 -18.88
C LYS A 354 21.90 23.78 -19.44
N ARG A 355 21.48 24.11 -20.67
CA ARG A 355 20.38 23.42 -21.36
C ARG A 355 20.66 21.92 -21.52
N ALA A 356 21.90 21.55 -21.86
CA ALA A 356 22.27 20.14 -21.99
C ALA A 356 22.23 19.40 -20.63
N GLN A 357 22.68 20.05 -19.55
CA GLN A 357 22.57 19.52 -18.18
C GLN A 357 21.11 19.34 -17.76
N GLU A 358 20.26 20.36 -17.96
CA GLU A 358 18.83 20.29 -17.67
C GLU A 358 18.16 19.17 -18.47
N GLN A 359 18.46 19.05 -19.77
CA GLN A 359 17.95 17.96 -20.60
C GLN A 359 18.44 16.59 -20.12
N ALA A 360 19.70 16.46 -19.68
CA ALA A 360 20.23 15.21 -19.14
C ALA A 360 19.54 14.83 -17.83
N MET A 361 19.32 15.80 -16.93
CA MET A 361 18.57 15.59 -15.69
C MET A 361 17.13 15.17 -15.97
N LEU A 362 16.43 15.85 -16.88
CA LEU A 362 15.07 15.48 -17.27
C LEU A 362 15.00 14.07 -17.88
N LYS A 363 15.98 13.69 -18.70
CA LYS A 363 16.10 12.32 -19.23
C LYS A 363 16.34 11.30 -18.12
N ALA A 364 17.20 11.59 -17.17
CA ALA A 364 17.46 10.73 -16.01
C ALA A 364 16.18 10.52 -15.17
N TYR A 365 15.47 11.60 -14.82
CA TYR A 365 14.18 11.50 -14.12
C TYR A 365 13.14 10.74 -14.92
N ARG A 366 13.10 10.91 -16.25
CA ARG A 366 12.17 10.15 -17.09
C ARG A 366 12.50 8.66 -17.09
N LEU A 367 13.78 8.30 -17.13
CA LEU A 367 14.23 6.91 -17.02
C LEU A 367 13.88 6.31 -15.65
N GLU A 368 14.11 7.05 -14.56
CA GLU A 368 13.71 6.62 -13.21
C GLU A 368 12.18 6.42 -13.11
N GLN A 369 11.40 7.33 -13.69
CA GLN A 369 9.95 7.21 -13.75
C GLN A 369 9.51 5.96 -14.53
N VAL A 370 10.15 5.69 -15.67
CA VAL A 370 9.88 4.48 -16.46
C VAL A 370 10.25 3.23 -15.67
N HIS A 371 11.44 3.17 -15.09
CA HIS A 371 11.86 2.04 -14.25
C HIS A 371 10.96 1.82 -13.04
N HIS A 372 10.48 2.88 -12.40
CA HIS A 372 9.53 2.76 -11.31
C HIS A 372 8.21 2.14 -11.79
N LYS A 373 7.68 2.60 -12.94
CA LYS A 373 6.49 2.01 -13.56
C LYS A 373 6.70 0.55 -13.95
N GLU A 374 7.84 0.22 -14.55
CA GLU A 374 8.20 -1.16 -14.91
C GLU A 374 8.25 -2.08 -13.68
N LYS A 375 8.85 -1.60 -12.58
CA LYS A 375 8.87 -2.35 -11.31
C LYS A 375 7.47 -2.61 -10.77
N LEU A 376 6.60 -1.59 -10.78
CA LEU A 376 5.21 -1.75 -10.34
C LEU A 376 4.45 -2.75 -11.21
N LEU A 377 4.54 -2.62 -12.53
CA LEU A 377 3.92 -3.56 -13.48
C LEU A 377 4.45 -4.99 -13.29
N SER A 378 5.75 -5.16 -13.00
CA SER A 378 6.33 -6.47 -12.71
C SER A 378 5.76 -7.08 -11.42
N ILE A 379 5.57 -6.26 -10.38
CA ILE A 379 4.95 -6.70 -9.11
C ILE A 379 3.48 -7.08 -9.34
N GLU A 380 2.73 -6.28 -10.10
CA GLU A 380 1.33 -6.55 -10.45
C GLU A 380 1.21 -7.85 -11.25
N ALA A 381 2.01 -8.02 -12.30
CA ALA A 381 2.05 -9.26 -13.08
C ALA A 381 2.43 -10.48 -12.19
N GLY A 382 3.32 -10.29 -11.22
CA GLY A 382 3.66 -11.33 -10.24
C GLY A 382 2.48 -11.71 -9.34
N ARG A 383 1.71 -10.72 -8.86
CA ARG A 383 0.50 -10.94 -8.07
C ARG A 383 -0.57 -11.67 -8.89
N GLU A 384 -0.81 -11.23 -10.13
CA GLU A 384 -1.77 -11.87 -11.03
C GLU A 384 -1.42 -13.33 -11.33
N LYS A 385 -0.13 -13.61 -11.57
CA LYS A 385 0.37 -14.99 -11.73
C LYS A 385 0.11 -15.83 -10.49
N ALA A 386 0.43 -15.32 -9.30
CA ALA A 386 0.19 -16.04 -8.05
C ALA A 386 -1.31 -16.31 -7.81
N THR A 387 -2.18 -15.34 -8.13
CA THR A 387 -3.62 -15.55 -8.05
C THR A 387 -4.11 -16.59 -9.05
N PHE A 388 -3.59 -16.57 -10.27
CA PHE A 388 -3.94 -17.53 -11.31
C PHE A 388 -3.49 -18.95 -10.94
N GLU A 389 -2.25 -19.10 -10.47
CA GLU A 389 -1.72 -20.37 -9.96
C GLU A 389 -2.55 -20.91 -8.79
N SER A 390 -2.95 -20.04 -7.85
CA SER A 390 -3.82 -20.44 -6.75
C SER A 390 -5.19 -20.94 -7.23
N VAL A 391 -5.77 -20.29 -8.25
CA VAL A 391 -7.04 -20.74 -8.84
C VAL A 391 -6.86 -22.08 -9.57
N LEU A 392 -5.76 -22.26 -10.29
CA LEU A 392 -5.44 -23.52 -10.97
C LEU A 392 -5.33 -24.69 -9.97
N VAL A 393 -4.59 -24.48 -8.87
CA VAL A 393 -4.47 -25.47 -7.79
C VAL A 393 -5.83 -25.80 -7.16
N GLN A 394 -6.71 -24.81 -7.00
CA GLN A 394 -8.07 -25.05 -6.52
C GLN A 394 -8.89 -25.87 -7.53
N GLN A 395 -8.81 -25.57 -8.83
CA GLN A 395 -9.50 -26.35 -9.87
C GLN A 395 -9.00 -27.79 -9.91
N GLU A 396 -7.69 -28.02 -9.86
CA GLU A 396 -7.12 -29.37 -9.77
C GLU A 396 -7.60 -30.13 -8.54
N ALA A 397 -7.69 -29.46 -7.38
CA ALA A 397 -8.22 -30.07 -6.16
C ALA A 397 -9.69 -30.47 -6.31
N ILE A 398 -10.51 -29.64 -6.98
CA ILE A 398 -11.90 -29.96 -7.28
C ILE A 398 -12.01 -31.16 -8.22
N ILE A 399 -11.17 -31.23 -9.26
CA ILE A 399 -11.14 -32.37 -10.20
C ILE A 399 -10.79 -33.66 -9.44
N LYS A 400 -9.75 -33.65 -8.61
CA LYS A 400 -9.36 -34.81 -7.77
C LYS A 400 -10.48 -35.25 -6.83
N GLN A 401 -11.19 -34.30 -6.20
CA GLN A 401 -12.34 -34.62 -5.35
C GLN A 401 -13.47 -35.29 -6.15
N LYS A 402 -13.79 -34.80 -7.34
CA LYS A 402 -14.80 -35.42 -8.23
C LYS A 402 -14.39 -36.84 -8.64
N GLU A 403 -13.14 -37.06 -8.99
CA GLU A 403 -12.62 -38.40 -9.31
C GLU A 403 -12.72 -39.37 -8.12
N GLU A 404 -12.44 -38.90 -6.91
CA GLU A 404 -12.60 -39.68 -5.68
C GLU A 404 -14.07 -40.02 -5.40
N GLU A 405 -14.97 -39.05 -5.58
CA GLU A 405 -16.42 -39.26 -5.46
C GLU A 405 -16.94 -40.27 -6.49
N GLU A 406 -16.49 -40.19 -7.75
CA GLU A 406 -16.84 -41.16 -8.79
C GLU A 406 -16.36 -42.56 -8.46
N LYS A 407 -15.12 -42.71 -7.97
CA LYS A 407 -14.59 -44.00 -7.49
C LYS A 407 -15.43 -44.55 -6.34
N GLN A 408 -15.87 -43.70 -5.41
CA GLN A 408 -16.75 -44.13 -4.31
C GLN A 408 -18.12 -44.55 -4.83
N ARG A 409 -18.71 -43.81 -5.79
CA ARG A 409 -19.99 -44.17 -6.43
C ARG A 409 -19.87 -45.51 -7.16
N GLN A 410 -18.81 -45.73 -7.94
CA GLN A 410 -18.57 -46.99 -8.62
C GLN A 410 -18.45 -48.16 -7.63
N LYS A 411 -17.71 -47.99 -6.53
CA LYS A 411 -17.62 -49.01 -5.47
C LYS A 411 -18.98 -49.30 -4.84
N ALA A 412 -19.79 -48.28 -4.58
CA ALA A 412 -21.14 -48.44 -4.05
C ALA A 412 -22.07 -49.19 -5.02
N LEU A 413 -21.99 -48.86 -6.32
CA LEU A 413 -22.72 -49.58 -7.37
C LEU A 413 -22.31 -51.04 -7.45
N HIS A 414 -21.02 -51.34 -7.52
CA HIS A 414 -20.51 -52.71 -7.50
C HIS A 414 -20.95 -53.49 -6.26
N TYR A 415 -20.90 -52.86 -5.09
CA TYR A 415 -21.38 -53.46 -3.85
C TYR A 415 -22.89 -53.75 -3.90
N SER A 416 -23.69 -52.81 -4.43
CA SER A 416 -25.13 -53.00 -4.60
C SER A 416 -25.46 -54.15 -5.56
N ASP A 417 -24.70 -54.28 -6.65
CA ASP A 417 -24.88 -55.34 -7.64
C ASP A 417 -24.45 -56.70 -7.08
N ALA A 418 -23.38 -56.75 -6.29
CA ALA A 418 -22.97 -57.94 -5.57
C ALA A 418 -24.05 -58.42 -4.58
N ILE A 419 -24.68 -57.50 -3.83
CA ILE A 419 -25.82 -57.84 -2.96
C ILE A 419 -26.99 -58.39 -3.78
N ARG A 420 -27.32 -57.74 -4.92
CA ARG A 420 -28.40 -58.20 -5.80
C ARG A 420 -28.12 -59.60 -6.35
N GLN A 421 -26.87 -59.92 -6.70
CA GLN A 421 -26.47 -61.26 -7.11
C GLN A 421 -26.60 -62.27 -5.97
N GLN A 422 -26.11 -61.94 -4.78
CA GLN A 422 -26.26 -62.81 -3.59
C GLN A 422 -27.73 -63.07 -3.24
N MET A 423 -28.60 -62.08 -3.39
CA MET A 423 -30.04 -62.27 -3.20
C MET A 423 -30.61 -63.24 -4.24
N LYS A 424 -30.29 -63.06 -5.52
CA LYS A 424 -30.72 -63.97 -6.60
C LYS A 424 -30.22 -65.40 -6.36
N GLU A 425 -28.96 -65.58 -5.96
CA GLU A 425 -28.40 -66.89 -5.64
C GLU A 425 -29.13 -67.54 -4.46
N ARG A 426 -29.41 -66.76 -3.41
CA ARG A 426 -30.20 -67.25 -2.26
C ARG A 426 -31.62 -67.64 -2.68
N GLU A 427 -32.29 -66.83 -3.48
CA GLU A 427 -33.62 -67.12 -4.02
C GLU A 427 -33.61 -68.41 -4.86
N LEU A 428 -32.64 -68.55 -5.78
CA LEU A 428 -32.47 -69.77 -6.58
C LEU A 428 -32.19 -70.99 -5.69
N SER A 429 -31.35 -70.86 -4.67
CA SER A 429 -31.08 -71.94 -3.73
C SER A 429 -32.32 -72.32 -2.90
N ALA A 430 -33.16 -71.36 -2.52
CA ALA A 430 -34.41 -71.61 -1.81
C ALA A 430 -35.44 -72.27 -2.72
N ILE A 431 -35.52 -71.87 -3.99
CA ILE A 431 -36.36 -72.52 -5.00
C ILE A 431 -35.88 -73.97 -5.24
N ALA A 432 -34.58 -74.20 -5.36
CA ALA A 432 -34.01 -75.54 -5.52
C ALA A 432 -34.34 -76.44 -4.32
N LYS A 433 -34.11 -75.96 -3.09
CA LYS A 433 -34.50 -76.68 -1.86
C LYS A 433 -35.99 -76.99 -1.80
N ARG A 434 -36.85 -76.04 -2.21
CA ARG A 434 -38.29 -76.29 -2.31
C ARG A 434 -38.59 -77.40 -3.32
N ARG A 435 -37.98 -77.36 -4.51
CA ARG A 435 -38.14 -78.42 -5.52
C ARG A 435 -37.69 -79.77 -4.97
N GLU A 436 -36.55 -79.84 -4.31
CA GLU A 436 -36.06 -81.07 -3.65
C GLU A 436 -37.07 -81.59 -2.63
N THR A 437 -37.64 -80.74 -1.76
CA THR A 437 -38.66 -81.18 -0.80
C THR A 437 -39.96 -81.67 -1.47
N PHE A 438 -40.34 -81.09 -2.62
CA PHE A 438 -41.50 -81.57 -3.39
C PHE A 438 -41.18 -82.91 -4.08
N GLU A 439 -39.99 -83.05 -4.67
CA GLU A 439 -39.54 -84.33 -5.25
C GLU A 439 -39.46 -85.44 -4.20
N GLU A 440 -38.98 -85.15 -2.99
CA GLU A 440 -39.01 -86.09 -1.86
C GLU A 440 -40.43 -86.46 -1.45
N ALA A 441 -41.36 -85.50 -1.43
CA ALA A 441 -42.77 -85.75 -1.15
C ALA A 441 -43.41 -86.62 -2.24
N ASP A 442 -43.14 -86.35 -3.52
CA ASP A 442 -43.62 -87.15 -4.65
C ASP A 442 -43.08 -88.58 -4.59
N ARG A 443 -41.78 -88.76 -4.28
CA ARG A 443 -41.19 -90.09 -4.04
C ARG A 443 -41.88 -90.82 -2.91
N LEU A 444 -42.18 -90.17 -1.79
CA LEU A 444 -42.92 -90.78 -0.68
C LEU A 444 -44.34 -91.17 -1.07
N ILE A 445 -45.02 -90.36 -1.91
CA ILE A 445 -46.34 -90.69 -2.45
C ILE A 445 -46.25 -91.91 -3.37
N GLU A 446 -45.24 -91.98 -4.24
CA GLU A 446 -45.00 -93.13 -5.12
C GLU A 446 -44.62 -94.39 -4.36
N GLU A 447 -43.76 -94.30 -3.34
CA GLU A 447 -43.48 -95.41 -2.44
C GLU A 447 -44.74 -95.88 -1.71
N ALA A 448 -45.58 -94.96 -1.23
CA ALA A 448 -46.85 -95.30 -0.60
C ALA A 448 -47.83 -95.95 -1.57
N ARG A 449 -47.90 -95.48 -2.83
CA ARG A 449 -48.68 -96.13 -3.90
C ARG A 449 -48.17 -97.53 -4.19
N GLN A 450 -46.85 -97.71 -4.36
CA GLN A 450 -46.26 -99.03 -4.56
C GLN A 450 -46.52 -99.96 -3.38
N ARG A 451 -46.46 -99.45 -2.13
CA ARG A 451 -46.83 -100.23 -0.94
C ARG A 451 -48.30 -100.64 -0.97
N ARG A 452 -49.22 -99.74 -1.36
CA ARG A 452 -50.65 -100.06 -1.53
C ARG A 452 -50.86 -101.15 -2.57
N VAL A 453 -50.27 -101.01 -3.77
CA VAL A 453 -50.35 -102.04 -4.82
C VAL A 453 -49.79 -103.38 -4.34
N ARG A 454 -48.62 -103.40 -3.66
CA ARG A 454 -48.08 -104.64 -3.07
C ARG A 454 -49.02 -105.24 -2.02
N LEU A 455 -49.66 -104.42 -1.18
CA LEU A 455 -50.63 -104.88 -0.19
C LEU A 455 -51.90 -105.41 -0.86
N GLU A 456 -52.39 -104.77 -1.91
CA GLU A 456 -53.52 -105.23 -2.74
C GLU A 456 -53.18 -106.55 -3.44
N GLU A 457 -52.00 -106.71 -4.03
CA GLU A 457 -51.55 -107.99 -4.61
C GLU A 457 -51.45 -109.11 -3.55
N ILE A 458 -50.96 -108.80 -2.35
CA ILE A 458 -50.93 -109.75 -1.23
C ILE A 458 -52.36 -110.08 -0.77
N LYS A 459 -53.24 -109.07 -0.68
CA LYS A 459 -54.66 -109.24 -0.32
C LYS A 459 -55.35 -110.13 -1.35
N GLU A 460 -55.15 -109.89 -2.64
CA GLU A 460 -55.68 -110.73 -3.72
C GLU A 460 -55.13 -112.16 -3.67
N LYS A 461 -53.83 -112.35 -3.43
CA LYS A 461 -53.25 -113.69 -3.27
C LYS A 461 -53.88 -114.42 -2.09
N LYS A 462 -54.04 -113.75 -0.94
CA LYS A 462 -54.71 -114.33 0.24
C LYS A 462 -56.20 -114.59 0.00
N LEU A 463 -56.90 -113.71 -0.70
CA LEU A 463 -58.30 -113.95 -1.11
C LEU A 463 -58.41 -115.15 -2.06
N LYS A 464 -57.46 -115.32 -3.00
CA LYS A 464 -57.36 -116.50 -3.88
C LYS A 464 -57.03 -117.78 -3.10
N GLU A 465 -56.17 -117.71 -2.09
CA GLU A 465 -55.88 -118.83 -1.18
C GLU A 465 -57.06 -119.17 -0.25
N LEU A 466 -57.86 -118.18 0.15
CA LEU A 466 -59.09 -118.39 0.94
C LEU A 466 -60.22 -118.99 0.08
N ALA A 467 -60.31 -118.60 -1.19
CA ALA A 467 -61.30 -119.10 -2.15
C ALA A 467 -61.16 -120.59 -2.49
N THR A 468 -59.98 -121.19 -2.29
CA THR A 468 -59.76 -122.63 -2.52
C THR A 468 -60.14 -123.52 -1.33
N GLY A 469 -60.55 -122.94 -0.19
CA GLY A 469 -60.87 -123.69 1.03
C GLY A 469 -62.16 -123.31 1.78
N LEU A 470 -62.79 -122.17 1.48
CA LEU A 470 -63.98 -121.67 2.22
C LEU A 470 -65.07 -121.10 1.28
N SER A 471 -66.34 -121.20 1.71
CA SER A 471 -67.54 -120.77 0.96
C SER A 471 -67.66 -119.23 0.86
N GLU A 472 -68.10 -118.72 -0.30
CA GLU A 472 -68.22 -117.29 -0.70
C GLU A 472 -68.86 -116.34 0.34
N LYS A 473 -69.69 -116.85 1.25
CA LYS A 473 -70.34 -116.03 2.30
C LYS A 473 -69.39 -115.42 3.32
N TYR A 474 -68.18 -115.98 3.51
CA TYR A 474 -67.19 -115.45 4.47
C TYR A 474 -66.07 -114.63 3.81
N CYS A 475 -66.05 -114.54 2.48
CA CYS A 475 -65.03 -113.76 1.75
C CYS A 475 -65.36 -112.26 1.69
N SER A 476 -66.63 -111.89 1.86
CA SER A 476 -67.14 -110.52 1.75
C SER A 476 -66.78 -109.61 2.93
N GLU A 477 -66.28 -110.15 4.04
CA GLU A 477 -65.77 -109.35 5.18
C GLU A 477 -64.26 -109.05 5.07
N VAL A 478 -63.55 -109.69 4.13
CA VAL A 478 -62.11 -109.52 3.91
C VAL A 478 -61.80 -108.78 2.60
N GLU A 479 -62.70 -108.80 1.62
CA GLU A 479 -62.74 -107.85 0.49
C GLU A 479 -62.84 -106.39 0.96
#